data_AF-A0A4Y5Z6R7-F1
#
_entry.id   AF-A0A4Y5Z6R7-F1
#
_cell.length_a   1.000
_cell.length_b   1.000
_cell.length_c   1.000
_cell.angle_alpha   90.00
_cell.angle_beta   90.00
_cell.angle_gamma   90.00
#
_symmetry.space_group_name_H-M   'P 1'
#
loop_
_entity.id
_entity.type
_entity.pdbx_description
1 polymer ?
#
loop_
_entity_poly.entity_id
_entity_poly.type
_entity_poly.pdbx_seq_one_letter_code
_entity_poly.pdbx_strand_id
1 'polypeptide(L)' 'MLYWAVVFFIVAIVAAIFGFGGIAAGAASIAKILFVVFLILFILSLLFGGLRRGPRL' A
#
# COMPACT_ATOMS: atom_id res chain seq x y z
N MET A 1 5.93 28.46 9.02
CA MET A 1 5.76 26.99 8.98
C MET A 1 5.20 26.49 7.65
N LEU A 2 4.05 27.00 7.18
CA LEU A 2 3.43 26.59 5.91
C LEU A 2 4.36 26.76 4.68
N TYR A 3 5.16 27.82 4.63
CA TYR A 3 6.17 28.03 3.60
C TYR A 3 7.17 26.86 3.49
N TRP A 4 7.73 26.44 4.62
CA TRP A 4 8.68 25.32 4.65
C TRP A 4 8.01 24.00 4.25
N ALA A 5 6.77 23.76 4.66
CA ALA A 5 6.02 22.57 4.24
C ALA A 5 5.82 22.54 2.70
N VAL A 6 5.50 23.67 2.08
CA VAL A 6 5.36 23.77 0.61
C VAL A 6 6.69 23.55 -0.09
N VAL A 7 7.79 24.11 0.44
CA VAL A 7 9.14 23.89 -0.11
C VAL A 7 9.52 22.40 -0.05
N PHE A 8 9.36 21.75 1.11
CA PHE A 8 9.64 20.31 1.23
C PHE A 8 8.74 19.46 0.34
N PHE A 9 7.48 19.85 0.17
CA PHE A 9 6.55 19.15 -0.71
C PHE A 9 7.01 19.19 -2.18
N ILE A 10 7.44 20.36 -2.66
CA ILE A 10 7.97 20.49 -4.03
C ILE A 10 9.25 19.65 -4.19
N VAL A 11 10.15 19.70 -3.21
CA VAL A 11 11.39 18.89 -3.22
C VAL A 11 11.07 17.40 -3.25
N ALA A 12 10.06 16.94 -2.50
CA ALA A 12 9.64 15.55 -2.49
C ALA A 12 9.10 15.09 -3.85
N ILE A 13 8.34 15.94 -4.56
CA ILE A 13 7.85 15.62 -5.91
C ILE A 13 9.01 15.52 -6.91
N VAL A 14 9.95 16.47 -6.86
CA VAL A 14 11.14 16.45 -7.72
C VAL A 14 11.95 15.17 -7.46
N ALA A 15 12.22 14.86 -6.19
CA ALA A 15 12.89 13.63 -5.79
C ALA A 15 12.12 12.36 -6.22
N ALA A 16 10.78 12.39 -6.15
CA ALA A 16 9.93 11.28 -6.62
C ALA A 16 10.12 11.01 -8.11
N ILE A 17 10.08 12.05 -8.94
CA ILE A 17 10.20 11.94 -10.41
C ILE A 17 11.60 11.49 -10.81
N PHE A 18 12.65 12.08 -10.23
CA PHE A 18 14.03 11.78 -10.62
C PHE A 18 14.59 10.51 -9.95
N GLY A 19 14.14 10.17 -8.74
CA GLY A 19 14.72 9.10 -7.93
C GLY A 19 14.01 7.75 -8.02
N PHE A 20 12.71 7.70 -8.36
CA PHE A 20 11.91 6.48 -8.23
C PHE A 20 11.59 5.77 -9.55
N GLY A 21 12.01 6.29 -10.71
CA GLY A 21 11.70 5.70 -12.02
C GLY A 21 12.14 4.23 -12.16
N GLY A 22 13.33 3.88 -11.69
CA GLY A 22 13.85 2.50 -11.74
C GLY A 22 13.35 1.59 -10.60
N ILE A 23 13.12 2.16 -9.41
CA ILE A 23 12.71 1.40 -8.22
C ILE A 23 11.23 1.02 -8.31
N ALA A 24 10.39 1.85 -8.95
CA ALA A 24 8.96 1.58 -9.12
C ALA A 24 8.69 0.24 -9.81
N ALA A 25 9.51 -0.14 -10.81
CA ALA A 25 9.38 -1.41 -11.50
C ALA A 25 9.67 -2.62 -10.58
N GLY A 26 10.70 -2.51 -9.73
CA GLY A 26 11.03 -3.53 -8.73
C GLY A 26 10.02 -3.59 -7.57
N ALA A 27 9.54 -2.44 -7.10
CA ALA A 27 8.50 -2.36 -6.09
C ALA A 27 7.17 -2.95 -6.60
N ALA A 28 6.84 -2.74 -7.88
CA ALA A 28 5.64 -3.29 -8.50
C ALA A 28 5.64 -4.83 -8.55
N SER A 29 6.79 -5.47 -8.72
CA SER A 29 6.86 -6.93 -8.70
C SER A 29 6.61 -7.50 -7.30
N ILE A 30 7.19 -6.88 -6.27
CA ILE A 30 6.99 -7.27 -4.86
C ILE A 30 5.53 -7.03 -4.44
N ALA A 31 4.95 -5.90 -4.83
CA ALA A 31 3.55 -5.56 -4.56
C ALA A 31 2.57 -6.59 -5.13
N LYS A 32 2.83 -7.13 -6.33
CA LYS A 32 1.99 -8.20 -6.92
C LYS A 32 1.98 -9.45 -6.06
N ILE A 33 3.14 -9.87 -5.53
CA ILE A 33 3.25 -11.06 -4.68
C ILE A 33 2.45 -10.85 -3.39
N LEU A 34 2.64 -9.70 -2.72
CA LEU A 34 1.89 -9.33 -1.52
C LEU A 34 0.38 -9.28 -1.77
N PHE A 35 -0.05 -8.72 -2.90
CA PHE A 35 -1.46 -8.66 -3.28
C PHE A 35 -2.07 -10.05 -3.41
N VAL A 36 -1.39 -10.99 -4.08
CA VAL A 36 -1.89 -12.37 -4.22
C VAL A 36 -1.95 -13.08 -2.87
N VAL A 37 -0.92 -12.94 -2.03
CA VAL A 37 -0.92 -13.52 -0.67
C VAL A 37 -2.07 -12.94 0.15
N PHE A 38 -2.24 -11.61 0.14
CA PHE A 38 -3.35 -10.95 0.82
C PHE A 38 -4.70 -11.41 0.29
N LEU A 39 -4.86 -11.58 -1.01
CA LEU A 39 -6.10 -12.06 -1.62
C LEU A 39 -6.44 -13.48 -1.16
N ILE A 40 -5.46 -14.38 -1.13
CA ILE A 40 -5.65 -15.75 -0.61
C ILE A 40 -6.06 -15.69 0.86
N LEU A 41 -5.34 -14.94 1.70
CA LEU A 41 -5.68 -14.77 3.11
C LEU A 41 -7.04 -14.12 3.32
N PHE A 42 -7.42 -13.16 2.47
CA PHE A 42 -8.72 -12.50 2.50
C PHE A 42 -9.84 -13.49 2.19
N ILE A 43 -9.67 -14.32 1.16
CA ILE A 43 -10.64 -15.38 0.83
C ILE A 43 -10.70 -16.40 1.96
N LEU A 44 -9.57 -16.85 2.50
CA LEU A 44 -9.53 -17.76 3.65
C LEU A 44 -10.22 -17.12 4.87
N SER A 45 -9.98 -15.84 5.15
CA SER A 45 -10.64 -15.10 6.22
C SER A 45 -12.14 -14.97 5.99
N LEU A 46 -12.59 -14.77 4.76
CA LEU A 46 -14.02 -14.71 4.43
C LEU A 46 -14.69 -16.08 4.65
N LEU A 47 -14.05 -17.16 4.19
CA LEU A 47 -14.57 -18.52 4.31
C LEU A 47 -14.53 -19.06 5.75
N PHE A 48 -13.44 -18.82 6.49
CA PHE A 48 -13.23 -19.36 7.83
C PHE A 48 -13.59 -18.38 8.97
N GLY A 49 -13.57 -17.07 8.71
CA GLY A 49 -13.74 -16.00 9.71
C GLY A 49 -14.98 -15.12 9.52
N GLY A 50 -15.51 -14.98 8.29
CA GLY A 50 -16.64 -14.09 7.97
C GLY A 50 -17.97 -14.44 8.66
N LEU A 51 -18.14 -15.69 9.13
CA LEU A 51 -19.38 -16.14 9.77
C LEU A 51 -19.32 -16.32 11.29
N ARG A 52 -18.17 -16.09 11.95
CA ARG A 52 -17.99 -16.38 13.40
C ARG A 52 -18.01 -15.15 14.31
N ARG A 53 -18.30 -13.96 13.77
CA ARG A 53 -18.64 -12.75 14.55
C ARG A 53 -20.02 -12.24 14.16
N GLY A 54 -21.03 -13.09 14.28
CA GLY A 54 -22.39 -12.59 14.50
C GLY A 54 -22.37 -11.75 15.79
N PRO A 55 -22.93 -10.52 15.80
CA PRO A 55 -23.08 -9.73 17.01
C PRO A 55 -23.79 -10.61 18.04
N ARG A 56 -23.10 -10.92 19.15
CA ARG A 56 -23.73 -11.54 20.31
C ARG A 56 -24.51 -10.44 21.01
N LEU A 57 -25.70 -10.13 20.50
CA LEU A 57 -26.76 -9.43 21.20
C LEU A 57 -27.93 -10.41 21.34
#